data_AF-A0A7S2EJR1-F1
#
_entry.id   AF-A0A7S2EJR1-F1
#
_cell.length_a   1.000
_cell.length_b   1.000
_cell.length_c   1.000
_cell.angle_alpha   90.00
_cell.angle_beta   90.00
_cell.angle_gamma   90.00
#
_symmetry.space_group_name_H-M   'P 1'
#
loop_
_entity.id
_entity.type
_entity.pdbx_description
1 polymer ?
#
loop_
_entity_poly.entity_id
_entity_poly.type
_entity_poly.pdbx_seq_one_letter_code
_entity_poly.pdbx_strand_id
1 'polypeptide(L)'
;MKMTVVKSDRKVGASAMFRKDNTIYIIIATFLLITAIFIYRLFPGTEVSQYESVSGKRPIIYTYFSWDASRQDIEHYTKEQEEMIDFWKTRWSNAGWEPRILSEEDAKRYPKFNQYDEQISKLDLLPSKRLCFYRWMAMSAATDGGWMSEHDIYPLHVESSTPKNMFVLPNNGRLTIYENNLNHGAFPSLVSGSSAEWNRVTAALLEYVPQHEGEMFHDVRALGQLNIERPKSFELVDGVTNAVVLKTGLGQTRKIDCRWYSGKIALHFSYKTMVDAIKYKTIRRKQEAQSRAFYAKRFLNDFRHQCEGTR
;
A
#
# COMPACT_ATOMS: atom_id res chain seq x y z
N MET A 1 -36.03 32.26 104.75
CA MET A 1 -35.02 31.20 104.57
C MET A 1 -34.92 30.91 103.07
N LYS A 2 -33.82 31.36 102.44
CA LYS A 2 -33.50 31.13 101.02
C LYS A 2 -32.97 29.70 100.85
N MET A 3 -33.37 28.99 99.80
CA MET A 3 -32.52 28.06 99.02
C MET A 3 -33.32 27.54 97.81
N THR A 4 -33.11 28.12 96.62
CA THR A 4 -32.19 27.72 95.54
C THR A 4 -32.74 26.58 94.66
N VAL A 5 -33.32 26.97 93.52
CA VAL A 5 -33.75 26.11 92.41
C VAL A 5 -32.56 25.83 91.50
N VAL A 6 -32.25 24.57 91.26
CA VAL A 6 -31.22 24.12 90.30
C VAL A 6 -31.85 24.06 88.91
N LYS A 7 -31.37 24.91 87.98
CA LYS A 7 -31.64 24.78 86.54
C LYS A 7 -30.60 23.87 85.90
N SER A 8 -31.08 22.90 85.12
CA SER A 8 -30.29 21.95 84.33
C SER A 8 -30.23 22.45 82.88
N ASP A 9 -29.05 22.90 82.45
CA ASP A 9 -28.78 23.28 81.06
C ASP A 9 -28.22 22.07 80.28
N ARG A 10 -29.01 21.51 79.36
CA ARG A 10 -28.52 20.62 78.30
C ARG A 10 -28.24 21.44 77.04
N LYS A 11 -26.96 21.70 76.76
CA LYS A 11 -26.48 22.12 75.43
C LYS A 11 -26.36 20.89 74.53
N VAL A 12 -27.19 20.80 73.49
CA VAL A 12 -26.98 19.89 72.36
C VAL A 12 -26.11 20.63 71.34
N GLY A 13 -24.84 20.23 71.24
CA GLY A 13 -23.93 20.71 70.20
C GLY A 13 -24.17 19.96 68.90
N ALA A 14 -24.68 20.64 67.88
CA ALA A 14 -24.62 20.20 66.49
C ALA A 14 -23.36 20.79 65.85
N SER A 15 -22.39 19.94 65.51
CA SER A 15 -21.29 20.32 64.62
C SER A 15 -20.98 19.13 63.72
N ALA A 16 -21.79 18.95 62.68
CA ALA A 16 -21.52 18.03 61.58
C ALA A 16 -20.47 18.66 60.65
N MET A 17 -19.21 18.28 60.87
CA MET A 17 -18.09 18.63 60.03
C MET A 17 -18.13 17.77 58.75
N PHE A 18 -18.76 18.27 57.69
CA PHE A 18 -18.66 17.68 56.35
C PHE A 18 -17.24 17.88 55.80
N ARG A 19 -16.35 16.92 56.07
CA ARG A 19 -15.08 16.81 55.36
C ARG A 19 -15.41 16.23 53.97
N LYS A 20 -15.33 17.06 52.92
CA LYS A 20 -15.41 16.57 51.54
C LYS A 20 -14.23 15.62 51.31
N ASP A 21 -14.52 14.32 51.28
CA ASP A 21 -13.52 13.29 51.01
C ASP A 21 -13.08 13.38 49.55
N ASN A 22 -11.91 13.96 49.30
CA ASN A 22 -11.30 14.06 47.98
C ASN A 22 -10.89 12.69 47.41
N THR A 23 -11.00 11.62 48.21
CA THR A 23 -10.67 10.24 47.86
C THR A 23 -11.44 9.75 46.63
N ILE A 24 -12.72 10.14 46.49
CA ILE A 24 -13.54 9.75 45.33
C ILE A 24 -13.00 10.34 44.03
N TYR A 25 -12.55 11.60 44.05
CA TYR A 25 -11.99 12.26 42.88
C TYR A 25 -10.66 11.66 42.45
N ILE A 26 -9.83 11.24 43.42
CA ILE A 26 -8.55 10.58 43.14
C ILE A 26 -8.77 9.22 42.47
N ILE A 27 -9.75 8.44 42.93
CA ILE A 27 -10.08 7.13 42.34
C ILE A 27 -10.59 7.29 40.91
N ILE A 28 -11.50 8.25 40.67
CA ILE A 28 -12.02 8.52 39.32
C ILE A 28 -10.90 8.96 38.37
N ALA A 29 -10.04 9.88 38.80
CA ALA A 29 -8.91 10.35 37.98
C ALA A 29 -7.94 9.22 37.64
N THR A 30 -7.65 8.33 38.60
CA THR A 30 -6.76 7.19 38.39
C THR A 30 -7.35 6.18 37.40
N PHE A 31 -8.66 5.90 37.51
CA PHE A 31 -9.36 5.00 36.58
C PHE A 31 -9.37 5.56 35.16
N LEU A 32 -9.65 6.85 34.98
CA LEU A 32 -9.63 7.51 33.68
C LEU A 32 -8.23 7.47 33.04
N LEU A 33 -7.18 7.71 33.83
CA LEU A 33 -5.79 7.65 33.36
C LEU A 33 -5.42 6.23 32.89
N ILE A 34 -5.74 5.21 33.68
CA ILE A 34 -5.47 3.80 33.30
C ILE A 34 -6.23 3.43 32.03
N THR A 35 -7.50 3.83 31.93
CA THR A 35 -8.32 3.56 30.75
C THR A 35 -7.76 4.25 29.51
N ALA A 36 -7.33 5.51 29.62
CA ALA A 36 -6.67 6.23 28.53
C ALA A 36 -5.36 5.57 28.09
N ILE A 37 -4.53 5.11 29.03
CA ILE A 37 -3.30 4.36 28.73
C ILE A 37 -3.62 3.04 28.03
N PHE A 38 -4.67 2.33 28.48
CA PHE A 38 -5.08 1.06 27.88
C PHE A 38 -5.62 1.26 26.46
N ILE A 39 -6.43 2.30 26.24
CA ILE A 39 -6.92 2.69 24.90
C ILE A 39 -5.74 3.07 24.00
N TYR A 40 -4.79 3.89 24.48
CA TYR A 40 -3.60 4.28 23.71
C TYR A 40 -2.71 3.09 23.33
N ARG A 41 -2.63 2.06 24.19
CA ARG A 41 -1.88 0.83 23.90
C ARG A 41 -2.61 -0.12 22.97
N LEU A 42 -3.93 -0.22 23.07
CA LEU A 42 -4.75 -1.06 22.19
C LEU A 42 -4.95 -0.45 20.80
N PHE A 43 -4.97 0.88 20.74
CA PHE A 43 -5.10 1.67 19.54
C PHE A 43 -3.94 2.66 19.50
N PRO A 44 -2.69 2.21 19.26
CA PRO A 44 -1.60 3.14 19.00
C PRO A 44 -2.05 4.03 17.86
N GLY A 45 -2.26 5.31 18.18
CA GLY A 45 -2.80 6.28 17.24
C GLY A 45 -2.01 6.16 15.94
N THR A 46 -2.72 6.00 14.84
CA THR A 46 -2.18 6.36 13.54
C THR A 46 -1.80 7.83 13.66
N GLU A 47 -0.54 8.12 13.97
CA GLU A 47 0.03 9.45 13.79
C GLU A 47 -0.21 9.81 12.33
N VAL A 48 -1.23 10.62 12.11
CA VAL A 48 -1.47 11.26 10.83
C VAL A 48 -0.36 12.27 10.70
N SER A 49 0.68 11.89 9.98
CA SER A 49 1.78 12.76 9.61
C SER A 49 1.21 14.06 9.02
N GLN A 50 1.40 15.16 9.74
CA GLN A 50 1.02 16.50 9.29
C GLN A 50 2.00 16.96 8.20
N TYR A 51 1.84 16.43 6.99
CA TYR A 51 2.39 17.05 5.78
C TYR A 51 1.41 18.15 5.33
N GLU A 52 1.65 19.39 5.76
CA GLU A 52 1.01 20.56 5.18
C GLU A 52 1.56 20.77 3.76
N SER A 53 0.80 20.31 2.75
CA SER A 53 1.09 20.61 1.35
C SER A 53 0.76 22.07 1.05
N VAL A 54 1.64 22.74 0.30
CA VAL A 54 1.55 24.16 -0.09
C VAL A 54 0.31 24.48 -0.99
N SER A 55 -0.58 23.52 -1.24
CA SER A 55 -1.89 23.76 -1.89
C SER A 55 -3.05 22.89 -1.37
N GLY A 56 -2.87 22.13 -0.29
CA GLY A 56 -3.86 21.16 0.19
C GLY A 56 -4.11 19.94 -0.72
N LYS A 57 -3.51 19.89 -1.93
CA LYS A 57 -3.67 18.78 -2.87
C LYS A 57 -2.58 17.73 -2.69
N ARG A 58 -2.95 16.45 -2.77
CA ARG A 58 -2.02 15.31 -2.77
C ARG A 58 -1.73 14.88 -4.22
N PRO A 59 -0.52 14.40 -4.55
CA PRO A 59 -0.25 13.78 -5.84
C PRO A 59 -1.06 12.50 -5.99
N ILE A 60 -1.51 12.20 -7.20
CA ILE A 60 -2.32 11.01 -7.48
C ILE A 60 -1.41 9.84 -7.83
N ILE A 61 -1.69 8.67 -7.24
CA ILE A 61 -1.14 7.40 -7.71
C ILE A 61 -2.28 6.50 -8.15
N TYR A 62 -2.14 5.95 -9.34
CA TYR A 62 -3.12 5.06 -9.93
C TYR A 62 -2.74 3.60 -9.68
N THR A 63 -3.74 2.74 -9.65
CA THR A 63 -3.58 1.30 -9.92
C THR A 63 -4.66 0.88 -10.90
N TYR A 64 -4.51 -0.28 -11.51
CA TYR A 64 -5.56 -0.89 -12.32
C TYR A 64 -6.05 -2.15 -11.64
N PHE A 65 -7.37 -2.26 -11.51
CA PHE A 65 -8.02 -3.41 -10.92
C PHE A 65 -9.37 -3.65 -11.59
N SER A 66 -9.58 -4.87 -12.06
CA SER A 66 -10.87 -5.31 -12.63
C SER A 66 -11.29 -6.61 -11.96
N TRP A 67 -12.57 -6.70 -11.63
CA TRP A 67 -13.17 -7.91 -11.08
C TRP A 67 -13.32 -8.95 -12.19
N ASP A 68 -12.51 -10.01 -12.14
CA ASP A 68 -12.70 -11.15 -13.01
C ASP A 68 -13.78 -12.07 -12.43
N ALA A 69 -15.04 -11.85 -12.85
CA ALA A 69 -16.18 -12.64 -12.43
C ALA A 69 -16.17 -14.10 -12.95
N SER A 70 -15.18 -14.49 -13.75
CA SER A 70 -15.15 -15.82 -14.40
C SER A 70 -14.50 -16.93 -13.54
N ARG A 71 -13.93 -16.62 -12.38
CA ARG A 71 -13.23 -17.62 -11.53
C ARG A 71 -14.19 -18.44 -10.67
N GLN A 72 -14.13 -19.77 -10.73
CA GLN A 72 -15.05 -20.66 -9.99
C GLN A 72 -14.85 -20.65 -8.46
N ASP A 73 -13.80 -20.02 -7.93
CA ASP A 73 -13.51 -19.82 -6.50
C ASP A 73 -13.68 -18.35 -6.04
N ILE A 74 -14.61 -17.61 -6.69
CA ILE A 74 -14.87 -16.18 -6.51
C ILE A 74 -14.73 -15.70 -5.07
N GLU A 75 -15.36 -16.33 -4.07
CA GLU A 75 -15.50 -15.70 -2.75
C GLU A 75 -14.15 -15.50 -2.03
N HIS A 76 -13.29 -16.51 -1.99
CA HIS A 76 -12.00 -16.40 -1.31
C HIS A 76 -11.02 -15.51 -2.09
N TYR A 77 -10.98 -15.68 -3.41
CA TYR A 77 -10.13 -14.87 -4.29
C TYR A 77 -10.54 -13.39 -4.23
N THR A 78 -11.84 -13.09 -4.27
CA THR A 78 -12.38 -11.72 -4.20
C THR A 78 -11.98 -11.06 -2.89
N LYS A 79 -12.13 -11.75 -1.75
CA LYS A 79 -11.76 -11.20 -0.45
C LYS A 79 -10.26 -10.89 -0.34
N GLU A 80 -9.38 -11.76 -0.83
CA GLU A 80 -7.93 -11.48 -0.81
C GLU A 80 -7.60 -10.24 -1.65
N GLN A 81 -8.20 -10.12 -2.84
CA GLN A 81 -7.99 -8.98 -3.73
C GLN A 81 -8.53 -7.68 -3.13
N GLU A 82 -9.69 -7.70 -2.47
CA GLU A 82 -10.23 -6.58 -1.70
C GLU A 82 -9.26 -6.14 -0.60
N GLU A 83 -8.77 -7.10 0.20
CA GLU A 83 -7.82 -6.81 1.28
C GLU A 83 -6.50 -6.21 0.77
N MET A 84 -6.04 -6.66 -0.41
CA MET A 84 -4.85 -6.11 -1.08
C MET A 84 -5.08 -4.67 -1.53
N ILE A 85 -6.20 -4.41 -2.21
CA ILE A 85 -6.55 -3.09 -2.73
C ILE A 85 -6.76 -2.08 -1.59
N ASP A 86 -7.45 -2.47 -0.52
CA ASP A 86 -7.67 -1.61 0.63
C ASP A 86 -6.37 -1.33 1.38
N PHE A 87 -5.50 -2.33 1.49
CA PHE A 87 -4.19 -2.13 2.08
C PHE A 87 -3.32 -1.23 1.19
N TRP A 88 -3.33 -1.40 -0.12
CA TRP A 88 -2.65 -0.54 -1.09
C TRP A 88 -3.09 0.93 -0.95
N LYS A 89 -4.41 1.17 -0.97
CA LYS A 89 -4.99 2.51 -0.76
C LYS A 89 -4.50 3.13 0.55
N THR A 90 -4.59 2.37 1.64
CA THR A 90 -4.20 2.84 2.97
C THR A 90 -2.72 3.23 3.00
N ARG A 91 -1.84 2.38 2.45
CA ARG A 91 -0.39 2.61 2.51
C ARG A 91 0.04 3.81 1.65
N TRP A 92 -0.47 3.93 0.44
CA TRP A 92 -0.17 5.09 -0.42
C TRP A 92 -0.79 6.38 0.13
N SER A 93 -2.00 6.34 0.69
CA SER A 93 -2.61 7.49 1.36
C SER A 93 -1.77 7.98 2.53
N ASN A 94 -1.27 7.06 3.36
CA ASN A 94 -0.41 7.40 4.50
C ASN A 94 0.93 7.97 4.04
N ALA A 95 1.42 7.59 2.84
CA ALA A 95 2.62 8.14 2.23
C ALA A 95 2.38 9.50 1.52
N GLY A 96 1.21 10.11 1.72
CA GLY A 96 0.87 11.43 1.22
C GLY A 96 0.26 11.46 -0.19
N TRP A 97 -0.10 10.31 -0.76
CA TRP A 97 -0.72 10.23 -2.08
C TRP A 97 -2.26 10.23 -2.02
N GLU A 98 -2.89 10.49 -3.15
CA GLU A 98 -4.31 10.23 -3.41
C GLU A 98 -4.42 8.98 -4.30
N PRO A 99 -4.75 7.80 -3.73
CA PRO A 99 -4.86 6.58 -4.52
C PRO A 99 -6.13 6.59 -5.36
N ARG A 100 -6.02 6.24 -6.64
CA ARG A 100 -7.16 6.07 -7.56
C ARG A 100 -7.09 4.72 -8.26
N ILE A 101 -8.23 4.04 -8.37
CA ILE A 101 -8.33 2.76 -9.08
C ILE A 101 -8.91 3.03 -10.46
N LEU A 102 -8.22 2.54 -11.48
CA LEU A 102 -8.70 2.44 -12.84
C LEU A 102 -9.34 1.07 -13.08
N SER A 103 -10.36 1.07 -13.92
CA SER A 103 -11.20 -0.07 -14.25
C SER A 103 -11.15 -0.38 -15.75
N GLU A 104 -11.83 -1.44 -16.17
CA GLU A 104 -12.00 -1.73 -17.60
C GLU A 104 -12.74 -0.61 -18.35
N GLU A 105 -13.69 0.07 -17.69
CA GLU A 105 -14.38 1.22 -18.30
C GLU A 105 -13.42 2.38 -18.58
N ASP A 106 -12.38 2.54 -17.76
CA ASP A 106 -11.31 3.49 -18.03
C ASP A 106 -10.48 3.07 -19.25
N ALA A 107 -10.21 1.77 -19.43
CA ALA A 107 -9.52 1.24 -20.60
C ALA A 107 -10.34 1.44 -21.89
N LYS A 108 -11.65 1.23 -21.84
CA LYS A 108 -12.58 1.40 -22.98
C LYS A 108 -12.58 2.80 -23.57
N ARG A 109 -12.17 3.81 -22.80
CA ARG A 109 -12.00 5.19 -23.28
C ARG A 109 -10.79 5.39 -24.19
N TYR A 110 -9.89 4.41 -24.29
CA TYR A 110 -8.75 4.50 -25.18
C TYR A 110 -9.20 4.51 -26.65
N PRO A 111 -8.75 5.46 -27.50
CA PRO A 111 -9.31 5.66 -28.84
C PRO A 111 -9.31 4.43 -29.76
N LYS A 112 -8.38 3.50 -29.53
CA LYS A 112 -8.24 2.25 -30.30
C LYS A 112 -8.59 1.00 -29.48
N PHE A 113 -9.34 1.14 -28.39
CA PHE A 113 -9.66 0.03 -27.50
C PHE A 113 -10.23 -1.16 -28.26
N ASN A 114 -11.33 -0.99 -29.01
CA ASN A 114 -11.98 -2.09 -29.73
C ASN A 114 -11.04 -2.81 -30.71
N GLN A 115 -10.20 -2.04 -31.43
CA GLN A 115 -9.23 -2.61 -32.37
C GLN A 115 -8.22 -3.50 -31.64
N TYR A 116 -7.61 -3.01 -30.56
CA TYR A 116 -6.61 -3.76 -29.83
C TYR A 116 -7.22 -4.88 -29.00
N ASP A 117 -8.43 -4.69 -28.50
CA ASP A 117 -9.14 -5.71 -27.78
C ASP A 117 -9.46 -6.93 -28.67
N GLU A 118 -9.89 -6.69 -29.91
CA GLU A 118 -10.08 -7.74 -30.89
C GLU A 118 -8.76 -8.49 -31.18
N GLN A 119 -7.64 -7.76 -31.28
CA GLN A 119 -6.31 -8.36 -31.48
C GLN A 119 -5.87 -9.19 -30.27
N ILE A 120 -6.05 -8.67 -29.06
CA ILE A 120 -5.72 -9.39 -27.82
C ILE A 120 -6.62 -10.61 -27.66
N SER A 121 -7.91 -10.52 -28.03
CA SER A 121 -8.85 -11.64 -27.93
C SER A 121 -8.56 -12.77 -28.92
N LYS A 122 -7.80 -12.50 -29.99
CA LYS A 122 -7.29 -13.54 -30.90
C LYS A 122 -6.10 -14.30 -30.31
N LEU A 123 -5.42 -13.72 -29.33
CA LEU A 123 -4.43 -14.43 -28.55
C LEU A 123 -5.16 -15.30 -27.52
N ASP A 124 -4.76 -16.56 -27.39
CA ASP A 124 -5.26 -17.46 -26.36
C ASP A 124 -4.67 -17.11 -24.98
N LEU A 125 -4.81 -15.85 -24.56
CA LEU A 125 -4.25 -15.37 -23.30
C LEU A 125 -5.14 -15.76 -22.13
N LEU A 126 -4.50 -16.11 -21.02
CA LEU A 126 -5.17 -16.14 -19.73
C LEU A 126 -5.82 -14.76 -19.46
N PRO A 127 -7.05 -14.69 -18.89
CA PRO A 127 -7.74 -13.43 -18.62
C PRO A 127 -6.88 -12.40 -17.88
N SER A 128 -6.08 -12.85 -16.91
CA SER A 128 -5.16 -11.99 -16.15
C SER A 128 -4.08 -11.31 -16.99
N LYS A 129 -3.67 -11.91 -18.12
CA LYS A 129 -2.68 -11.34 -19.05
C LYS A 129 -3.28 -10.31 -20.00
N ARG A 130 -4.55 -10.48 -20.40
CA ARG A 130 -5.31 -9.45 -21.12
C ARG A 130 -5.46 -8.17 -20.29
N LEU A 131 -5.75 -8.32 -18.99
CA LEU A 131 -5.84 -7.19 -18.05
C LEU A 131 -4.54 -6.37 -17.95
N CYS A 132 -3.37 -6.98 -18.17
CA CYS A 132 -2.11 -6.25 -18.21
C CYS A 132 -2.09 -5.18 -19.32
N PHE A 133 -2.65 -5.47 -20.51
CA PHE A 133 -2.74 -4.49 -21.60
C PHE A 133 -3.84 -3.44 -21.36
N TYR A 134 -4.94 -3.84 -20.74
CA TYR A 134 -6.02 -2.91 -20.39
C TYR A 134 -5.55 -1.83 -19.42
N ARG A 135 -4.68 -2.19 -18.48
CA ARG A 135 -4.02 -1.24 -17.58
C ARG A 135 -3.30 -0.11 -18.32
N TRP A 136 -2.56 -0.44 -19.38
CA TRP A 136 -1.87 0.55 -20.22
C TRP A 136 -2.85 1.46 -20.96
N MET A 137 -3.91 0.88 -21.53
CA MET A 137 -4.98 1.65 -22.18
C MET A 137 -5.71 2.56 -21.19
N ALA A 138 -6.01 2.08 -19.98
CA ALA A 138 -6.65 2.86 -18.93
C ALA A 138 -5.79 4.05 -18.49
N MET A 139 -4.50 3.82 -18.20
CA MET A 139 -3.58 4.93 -17.85
C MET A 139 -3.50 5.97 -18.96
N SER A 140 -3.47 5.53 -20.22
CA SER A 140 -3.36 6.41 -21.38
C SER A 140 -4.61 7.24 -21.63
N ALA A 141 -5.80 6.70 -21.33
CA ALA A 141 -7.08 7.32 -21.64
C ALA A 141 -7.70 8.11 -20.47
N ALA A 142 -7.45 7.67 -19.24
CA ALA A 142 -8.14 8.18 -18.05
C ALA A 142 -7.37 9.26 -17.29
N THR A 143 -6.15 9.60 -17.72
CA THR A 143 -5.23 10.43 -16.93
C THR A 143 -4.49 11.45 -17.80
N ASP A 144 -4.04 12.53 -17.17
CA ASP A 144 -3.08 13.49 -17.75
C ASP A 144 -1.62 13.01 -17.60
N GLY A 145 -1.44 11.69 -17.44
CA GLY A 145 -0.21 11.06 -16.97
C GLY A 145 -0.20 10.92 -15.45
N GLY A 146 0.99 10.76 -14.88
CA GLY A 146 1.15 10.53 -13.45
C GLY A 146 1.88 9.24 -13.13
N TRP A 147 1.59 8.73 -11.94
CA TRP A 147 2.19 7.53 -11.38
C TRP A 147 1.18 6.39 -11.37
N MET A 148 1.64 5.19 -11.71
CA MET A 148 0.87 3.96 -11.61
C MET A 148 1.67 2.94 -10.82
N SER A 149 1.02 2.17 -9.96
CA SER A 149 1.60 0.98 -9.34
C SER A 149 0.68 -0.22 -9.43
N GLU A 150 1.25 -1.42 -9.41
CA GLU A 150 0.51 -2.65 -9.13
C GLU A 150 -0.01 -2.62 -7.68
N HIS A 151 -1.16 -3.27 -7.46
CA HIS A 151 -1.81 -3.26 -6.15
C HIS A 151 -1.07 -4.09 -5.08
N ASP A 152 0.01 -4.79 -5.46
CA ASP A 152 0.95 -5.47 -4.57
C ASP A 152 2.29 -4.74 -4.41
N ILE A 153 2.31 -3.45 -4.76
CA ILE A 153 3.44 -2.53 -4.56
C ILE A 153 3.11 -1.54 -3.46
N TYR A 154 3.98 -1.44 -2.46
CA TYR A 154 3.76 -0.59 -1.29
C TYR A 154 4.94 0.38 -1.07
N PRO A 155 4.67 1.63 -0.65
CA PRO A 155 5.71 2.59 -0.34
C PRO A 155 6.53 2.10 0.87
N LEU A 156 7.86 2.21 0.74
CA LEU A 156 8.79 1.76 1.77
C LEU A 156 8.89 2.77 2.91
N HIS A 157 9.06 4.05 2.58
CA HIS A 157 9.35 5.10 3.54
C HIS A 157 8.20 6.08 3.70
N VAL A 158 7.19 5.77 4.50
CA VAL A 158 5.94 6.57 4.55
C VAL A 158 6.21 8.07 4.83
N GLU A 159 7.26 8.41 5.59
CA GLU A 159 7.62 9.80 5.93
C GLU A 159 8.59 10.50 4.97
N SER A 160 9.35 9.75 4.15
CA SER A 160 10.39 10.31 3.25
C SER A 160 10.28 9.87 1.78
N SER A 161 9.35 8.95 1.48
CA SER A 161 8.96 8.52 0.12
C SER A 161 8.10 9.56 -0.59
N THR A 162 7.94 10.73 0.03
CA THR A 162 7.42 11.94 -0.58
C THR A 162 8.59 12.74 -1.16
N PRO A 163 8.95 12.56 -2.46
CA PRO A 163 9.82 13.51 -3.13
C PRO A 163 9.32 14.93 -2.85
N LYS A 164 10.24 15.83 -2.47
CA LYS A 164 9.92 17.25 -2.19
C LYS A 164 9.16 17.95 -3.34
N ASN A 165 9.16 17.35 -4.54
CA ASN A 165 8.47 17.80 -5.74
C ASN A 165 7.60 16.69 -6.39
N MET A 166 6.73 15.99 -5.65
CA MET A 166 5.90 14.91 -6.21
C MET A 166 5.00 15.30 -7.41
N PHE A 167 4.70 16.59 -7.57
CA PHE A 167 3.96 17.10 -8.74
C PHE A 167 4.80 17.16 -10.02
N VAL A 168 6.12 17.11 -9.89
CA VAL A 168 7.05 17.10 -11.03
C VAL A 168 7.36 15.66 -11.37
N LEU A 169 6.94 15.23 -12.56
CA LEU A 169 7.26 13.90 -13.05
C LEU A 169 8.78 13.75 -13.24
N PRO A 170 9.38 12.64 -12.78
CA PRO A 170 10.79 12.36 -13.00
C PRO A 170 11.16 12.33 -14.48
N ASN A 171 12.46 12.48 -14.77
CA ASN A 171 13.02 12.37 -16.12
C ASN A 171 12.29 13.25 -17.16
N ASN A 172 11.89 14.46 -16.77
CA ASN A 172 11.13 15.40 -17.61
C ASN A 172 9.82 14.81 -18.16
N GLY A 173 9.16 13.96 -17.38
CA GLY A 173 7.91 13.31 -17.79
C GLY A 173 8.07 12.14 -18.76
N ARG A 174 9.30 11.70 -19.05
CA ARG A 174 9.55 10.48 -19.80
C ARG A 174 9.02 9.25 -19.07
N LEU A 175 8.52 8.26 -19.82
CA LEU A 175 8.06 7.03 -19.19
C LEU A 175 9.23 6.37 -18.45
N THR A 176 9.05 6.11 -17.16
CA THR A 176 10.08 5.59 -16.25
C THR A 176 9.51 4.40 -15.51
N ILE A 177 10.20 3.26 -15.57
CA ILE A 177 9.87 2.03 -14.86
C ILE A 177 10.86 1.84 -13.72
N TYR A 178 10.34 1.59 -12.52
CA TYR A 178 11.16 1.57 -11.29
C TYR A 178 11.53 0.16 -10.82
N GLU A 179 11.05 -0.89 -11.48
CA GLU A 179 11.51 -2.26 -11.24
C GLU A 179 12.26 -2.80 -12.46
N ASN A 180 13.58 -2.85 -12.32
CA ASN A 180 14.46 -3.41 -13.34
C ASN A 180 14.92 -4.80 -12.92
N ASN A 181 14.53 -5.82 -13.68
CA ASN A 181 15.11 -7.15 -13.52
C ASN A 181 16.05 -7.42 -14.70
N LEU A 182 17.35 -7.42 -14.42
CA LEU A 182 18.42 -7.59 -15.41
C LEU A 182 18.22 -8.81 -16.34
N ASN A 183 17.50 -9.85 -15.89
CA ASN A 183 17.31 -11.09 -16.64
C ASN A 183 15.95 -11.20 -17.34
N HIS A 184 14.98 -10.37 -16.96
CA HIS A 184 13.57 -10.54 -17.36
C HIS A 184 12.93 -9.26 -17.92
N GLY A 185 13.70 -8.17 -17.99
CA GLY A 185 13.27 -6.90 -18.56
C GLY A 185 12.65 -5.95 -17.54
N ALA A 186 11.89 -4.99 -18.05
CA ALA A 186 11.24 -3.96 -17.26
C ALA A 186 9.91 -4.49 -16.68
N PHE A 187 9.78 -4.50 -15.36
CA PHE A 187 8.54 -4.89 -14.69
C PHE A 187 7.72 -3.62 -14.42
N PRO A 188 6.54 -3.45 -15.02
CA PRO A 188 5.74 -2.23 -14.90
C PRO A 188 4.95 -2.18 -13.59
N SER A 189 5.60 -2.54 -12.49
CA SER A 189 5.01 -2.61 -11.16
C SER A 189 4.92 -1.25 -10.49
N LEU A 190 5.86 -0.33 -10.78
CA LEU A 190 5.76 1.09 -10.49
C LEU A 190 6.27 1.85 -11.71
N VAL A 191 5.47 2.77 -12.22
CA VAL A 191 5.71 3.49 -13.46
C VAL A 191 5.30 4.94 -13.31
N SER A 192 6.07 5.86 -13.88
CA SER A 192 5.67 7.28 -14.01
C SER A 192 5.81 7.73 -15.46
N GLY A 193 4.99 8.67 -15.89
CA GLY A 193 5.10 9.26 -17.22
C GLY A 193 4.09 10.36 -17.46
N SER A 194 4.38 11.24 -18.42
CA SER A 194 3.42 12.22 -18.94
C SER A 194 2.32 11.53 -19.75
N SER A 195 1.18 12.19 -19.96
CA SER A 195 0.10 11.67 -20.82
C SER A 195 0.62 11.27 -22.21
N ALA A 196 1.49 12.08 -22.82
CA ALA A 196 2.08 11.81 -24.12
C ALA A 196 2.93 10.52 -24.12
N GLU A 197 3.70 10.30 -23.05
CA GLU A 197 4.58 9.13 -22.92
C GLU A 197 3.81 7.85 -22.60
N TRP A 198 2.75 7.93 -21.79
CA TRP A 198 1.81 6.81 -21.59
C TRP A 198 1.17 6.41 -22.92
N ASN A 199 0.65 7.37 -23.69
CA ASN A 199 0.06 7.10 -25.01
C ASN A 199 1.07 6.48 -25.99
N ARG A 200 2.27 7.05 -26.08
CA ARG A 200 3.33 6.57 -26.99
C ARG A 200 3.73 5.13 -26.67
N VAL A 201 4.01 4.84 -25.40
CA VAL A 201 4.45 3.49 -24.99
C VAL A 201 3.30 2.50 -25.11
N THR A 202 2.08 2.85 -24.71
CA THR A 202 0.90 1.97 -24.87
C THR A 202 0.68 1.58 -26.33
N ALA A 203 0.72 2.54 -27.26
CA ALA A 203 0.61 2.24 -28.68
C ALA A 203 1.72 1.29 -29.14
N ALA A 204 2.97 1.53 -28.74
CA ALA A 204 4.11 0.67 -29.10
C ALA A 204 3.99 -0.75 -28.51
N LEU A 205 3.52 -0.90 -27.27
CA LEU A 205 3.29 -2.23 -26.68
C LEU A 205 2.21 -3.01 -27.42
N LEU A 206 1.13 -2.32 -27.82
CA LEU A 206 0.01 -2.94 -28.51
C LEU A 206 0.33 -3.29 -29.97
N GLU A 207 1.33 -2.65 -30.59
CA GLU A 207 1.86 -3.05 -31.91
C GLU A 207 2.48 -4.46 -31.91
N TYR A 208 2.94 -4.95 -30.77
CA TYR A 208 3.53 -6.29 -30.63
C TYR A 208 2.48 -7.39 -30.47
N VAL A 209 1.26 -7.07 -30.02
CA VAL A 209 0.17 -8.04 -29.82
C VAL A 209 -0.06 -8.94 -31.05
N PRO A 210 -0.27 -8.41 -32.27
CA PRO A 210 -0.53 -9.25 -33.44
C PRO A 210 0.70 -10.05 -33.95
N GLN A 211 1.89 -9.83 -33.38
CA GLN A 211 3.13 -10.48 -33.82
C GLN A 211 3.46 -11.74 -33.00
N HIS A 212 2.65 -12.06 -32.00
CA HIS A 212 2.92 -13.13 -31.05
C HIS A 212 1.77 -14.12 -31.02
N GLU A 213 2.09 -15.34 -30.60
CA GLU A 213 1.14 -16.40 -30.32
C GLU A 213 1.40 -16.99 -28.92
N GLY A 214 0.37 -17.60 -28.33
CA GLY A 214 0.47 -18.37 -27.10
C GLY A 214 0.12 -17.61 -25.81
N GLU A 215 -0.25 -18.40 -24.80
CA GLU A 215 -0.88 -17.95 -23.54
C GLU A 215 0.01 -17.05 -22.66
N MET A 216 1.31 -17.00 -22.96
CA MET A 216 2.34 -16.39 -22.11
C MET A 216 2.77 -14.99 -22.54
N PHE A 217 2.20 -14.43 -23.62
CA PHE A 217 2.48 -13.06 -24.03
C PHE A 217 1.77 -12.06 -23.12
N HIS A 218 2.51 -11.07 -22.61
CA HIS A 218 1.98 -10.02 -21.73
C HIS A 218 2.90 -8.79 -21.73
N ASP A 219 2.48 -7.73 -21.05
CA ASP A 219 3.13 -6.42 -21.08
C ASP A 219 4.63 -6.42 -20.71
N VAL A 220 5.08 -7.20 -19.72
CA VAL A 220 6.52 -7.34 -19.40
C VAL A 220 7.31 -7.87 -20.60
N ARG A 221 6.77 -8.83 -21.34
CA ARG A 221 7.42 -9.36 -22.56
C ARG A 221 7.43 -8.31 -23.66
N ALA A 222 6.31 -7.63 -23.87
CA ALA A 222 6.21 -6.53 -24.84
C ALA A 222 7.20 -5.39 -24.51
N LEU A 223 7.34 -5.02 -23.24
CA LEU A 223 8.32 -4.04 -22.77
C LEU A 223 9.76 -4.50 -22.97
N GLY A 224 10.03 -5.78 -22.69
CA GLY A 224 11.34 -6.39 -22.94
C GLY A 224 11.72 -6.30 -24.41
N GLN A 225 10.81 -6.65 -25.31
CA GLN A 225 11.01 -6.54 -26.74
C GLN A 225 11.18 -5.09 -27.19
N LEU A 226 10.32 -4.18 -26.73
CA LEU A 226 10.44 -2.74 -27.02
C LEU A 226 11.81 -2.20 -26.61
N ASN A 227 12.33 -2.61 -25.45
CA ASN A 227 13.64 -2.17 -24.97
C ASN A 227 14.81 -2.77 -25.78
N ILE A 228 14.67 -4.00 -26.28
CA ILE A 228 15.66 -4.65 -27.14
C ILE A 228 15.70 -3.98 -28.52
N GLU A 229 14.53 -3.81 -29.15
CA GLU A 229 14.44 -3.28 -30.51
C GLU A 229 14.62 -1.77 -30.58
N ARG A 230 14.17 -1.05 -29.55
CA ARG A 230 14.23 0.41 -29.46
C ARG A 230 14.85 0.80 -28.10
N PRO A 231 16.17 0.63 -27.92
CA PRO A 231 16.84 1.00 -26.68
C PRO A 231 16.55 2.45 -26.28
N LYS A 232 16.41 2.69 -24.98
CA LYS A 232 16.02 4.01 -24.42
C LYS A 232 14.59 4.45 -24.79
N SER A 233 13.70 3.54 -25.17
CA SER A 233 12.26 3.83 -25.34
C SER A 233 11.58 4.31 -24.05
N PHE A 234 12.14 3.96 -22.89
CA PHE A 234 11.74 4.42 -21.57
C PHE A 234 12.96 4.40 -20.64
N GLU A 235 12.84 5.06 -19.49
CA GLU A 235 13.85 5.07 -18.45
C GLU A 235 13.69 3.88 -17.51
N LEU A 236 14.81 3.31 -17.08
CA LEU A 236 14.87 2.26 -16.08
C LEU A 236 15.55 2.79 -14.83
N VAL A 237 14.88 2.71 -13.69
CA VAL A 237 15.40 3.12 -12.40
C VAL A 237 15.30 1.94 -11.45
N ASP A 238 16.32 1.73 -10.62
CA ASP A 238 16.33 0.66 -9.62
C ASP A 238 15.68 1.13 -8.30
N GLY A 239 14.38 1.46 -8.37
CA GLY A 239 13.62 2.08 -7.27
C GLY A 239 12.71 1.11 -6.49
N VAL A 240 12.37 -0.03 -7.08
CA VAL A 240 11.52 -1.07 -6.50
C VAL A 240 12.36 -2.31 -6.29
N THR A 241 12.16 -2.99 -5.16
CA THR A 241 12.75 -4.31 -4.91
C THR A 241 11.72 -5.26 -4.32
N ASN A 242 11.98 -6.57 -4.41
CA ASN A 242 11.12 -7.57 -3.80
C ASN A 242 11.30 -7.60 -2.28
N ALA A 243 10.24 -7.94 -1.54
CA ALA A 243 10.32 -8.12 -0.10
C ALA A 243 11.04 -9.44 0.26
N VAL A 244 12.30 -9.33 0.71
CA VAL A 244 13.14 -10.48 1.09
C VAL A 244 13.29 -10.58 2.60
N VAL A 245 12.96 -11.74 3.16
CA VAL A 245 13.19 -12.08 4.56
C VAL A 245 14.40 -13.01 4.67
N LEU A 246 15.40 -12.63 5.46
CA LEU A 246 16.51 -13.53 5.76
C LEU A 246 16.10 -14.57 6.79
N LYS A 247 16.57 -15.79 6.58
CA LYS A 247 16.36 -16.92 7.48
C LYS A 247 17.07 -16.64 8.81
N THR A 248 16.31 -16.51 9.88
CA THR A 248 16.81 -16.75 11.24
C THR A 248 16.25 -18.10 11.67
N GLY A 249 17.03 -18.92 12.39
CA GLY A 249 16.70 -20.31 12.70
C GLY A 249 15.31 -20.51 13.31
N LEU A 250 14.81 -21.76 13.31
CA LEU A 250 13.51 -22.11 13.91
C LEU A 250 13.36 -21.48 15.30
N GLY A 251 12.47 -20.49 15.41
CA GLY A 251 12.17 -19.80 16.68
C GLY A 251 12.75 -18.40 16.85
N GLN A 252 13.59 -17.90 15.94
CA GLN A 252 14.12 -16.53 16.02
C GLN A 252 13.24 -15.50 15.30
N THR A 253 13.27 -14.26 15.79
CA THR A 253 12.65 -13.08 15.18
C THR A 253 13.15 -12.89 13.75
N ARG A 254 12.23 -12.79 12.78
CA ARG A 254 12.53 -12.51 11.36
C ARG A 254 13.40 -11.26 11.27
N LYS A 255 14.66 -11.40 10.83
CA LYS A 255 15.59 -10.28 10.69
C LYS A 255 15.56 -9.76 9.25
N ILE A 256 15.33 -8.45 9.10
CA ILE A 256 15.36 -7.75 7.82
C ILE A 256 16.75 -7.12 7.65
N ASP A 257 17.41 -7.36 6.51
CA ASP A 257 18.64 -6.64 6.16
C ASP A 257 18.26 -5.30 5.52
N CYS A 258 18.20 -4.25 6.35
CA CYS A 258 17.79 -2.91 5.93
C CYS A 258 18.65 -2.33 4.79
N ARG A 259 19.88 -2.82 4.60
CA ARG A 259 20.77 -2.37 3.52
C ARG A 259 20.22 -2.70 2.14
N TRP A 260 19.46 -3.79 2.01
CA TRP A 260 18.84 -4.21 0.74
C TRP A 260 17.78 -3.23 0.24
N TYR A 261 17.27 -2.42 1.16
CA TYR A 261 16.18 -1.48 0.93
C TYR A 261 16.66 -0.03 0.87
N SER A 262 17.97 0.19 1.04
CA SER A 262 18.57 1.53 0.93
C SER A 262 18.38 2.08 -0.49
N GLY A 263 17.83 3.29 -0.60
CA GLY A 263 17.56 3.96 -1.87
C GLY A 263 16.32 3.43 -2.61
N LYS A 264 15.59 2.47 -2.05
CA LYS A 264 14.34 1.96 -2.63
C LYS A 264 13.17 2.85 -2.19
N ILE A 265 12.23 3.07 -3.10
CA ILE A 265 11.02 3.87 -2.83
C ILE A 265 9.82 2.99 -2.55
N ALA A 266 9.79 1.76 -3.06
CA ALA A 266 8.69 0.83 -2.87
C ALA A 266 9.14 -0.64 -2.85
N LEU A 267 8.27 -1.49 -2.33
CA LEU A 267 8.43 -2.94 -2.26
C LEU A 267 7.40 -3.66 -3.10
N HIS A 268 7.87 -4.65 -3.86
CA HIS A 268 7.05 -5.59 -4.60
C HIS A 268 6.83 -6.87 -3.81
N PHE A 269 5.57 -7.21 -3.56
CA PHE A 269 5.14 -8.48 -2.98
C PHE A 269 4.68 -9.46 -4.06
N SER A 270 5.54 -9.65 -5.07
CA SER A 270 5.22 -10.48 -6.22
C SER A 270 4.79 -11.90 -5.85
N TYR A 271 4.07 -12.58 -6.75
CA TYR A 271 3.72 -13.99 -6.56
C TYR A 271 4.97 -14.86 -6.25
N LYS A 272 6.09 -14.57 -6.92
CA LYS A 272 7.38 -15.24 -6.65
C LYS A 272 7.84 -15.01 -5.21
N THR A 273 7.75 -13.78 -4.70
CA THR A 273 8.07 -13.46 -3.31
C THR A 273 7.25 -14.31 -2.34
N MET A 274 5.96 -14.50 -2.62
CA MET A 274 5.09 -15.36 -1.79
C MET A 274 5.52 -16.83 -1.85
N VAL A 275 5.81 -17.36 -3.05
CA VAL A 275 6.30 -18.74 -3.22
C VAL A 275 7.62 -18.96 -2.48
N ASP A 276 8.57 -18.03 -2.59
CA ASP A 276 9.85 -18.10 -1.91
C ASP A 276 9.65 -18.01 -0.39
N ALA A 277 8.77 -17.13 0.09
CA ALA A 277 8.47 -16.98 1.51
C ALA A 277 7.95 -18.30 2.14
N ILE A 278 7.10 -19.02 1.42
CA ILE A 278 6.61 -20.36 1.79
C ILE A 278 7.75 -21.39 1.76
N LYS A 279 8.48 -21.46 0.63
CA LYS A 279 9.57 -22.41 0.40
C LYS A 279 10.63 -22.32 1.49
N TYR A 280 10.97 -21.10 1.91
CA TYR A 280 11.97 -20.84 2.94
C TYR A 280 11.42 -20.83 4.37
N LYS A 281 10.14 -21.18 4.57
CA LYS A 281 9.45 -21.25 5.87
C LYS A 281 9.50 -19.93 6.66
N THR A 282 9.51 -18.79 5.96
CA THR A 282 9.42 -17.46 6.57
C THR A 282 7.99 -17.15 7.03
N ILE A 283 7.02 -17.86 6.46
CA ILE A 283 5.60 -17.88 6.82
C ILE A 283 5.28 -19.28 7.37
N ARG A 284 4.60 -19.37 8.53
CA ARG A 284 4.48 -20.63 9.32
C ARG A 284 3.32 -21.52 8.89
N ARG A 285 2.26 -20.96 8.28
CA ARG A 285 1.03 -21.71 7.93
C ARG A 285 0.62 -21.50 6.47
N LYS A 286 0.03 -22.54 5.85
CA LYS A 286 -0.61 -22.46 4.52
C LYS A 286 -1.65 -21.32 4.43
N GLN A 287 -2.34 -20.99 5.51
CA GLN A 287 -3.29 -19.86 5.56
C GLN A 287 -2.63 -18.48 5.54
N GLU A 288 -1.46 -18.31 6.16
CA GLU A 288 -0.70 -17.05 6.07
C GLU A 288 -0.07 -16.87 4.68
N ALA A 289 0.12 -17.97 3.95
CA ALA A 289 0.61 -18.02 2.58
C ALA A 289 -0.47 -17.76 1.52
N GLN A 290 -1.75 -17.85 1.90
CA GLN A 290 -2.91 -17.63 1.05
C GLN A 290 -3.37 -16.17 1.01
N SER A 291 -2.76 -15.28 1.80
CA SER A 291 -3.06 -13.84 1.74
C SER A 291 -1.78 -13.04 1.58
N ARG A 292 -1.50 -12.60 0.35
CA ARG A 292 -0.41 -11.65 0.04
C ARG A 292 -0.54 -10.38 0.88
N ALA A 293 -1.77 -9.94 1.16
CA ALA A 293 -2.06 -8.78 1.99
C ALA A 293 -1.58 -8.98 3.42
N PHE A 294 -1.84 -10.15 3.99
CA PHE A 294 -1.38 -10.51 5.33
C PHE A 294 0.15 -10.47 5.41
N TYR A 295 0.85 -11.09 4.45
CA TYR A 295 2.31 -11.07 4.44
C TYR A 295 2.86 -9.66 4.26
N ALA A 296 2.30 -8.86 3.36
CA ALA A 296 2.72 -7.48 3.13
C ALA A 296 2.54 -6.62 4.40
N LYS A 297 1.38 -6.69 5.06
CA LYS A 297 1.10 -6.02 6.34
C LYS A 297 2.16 -6.37 7.39
N ARG A 298 2.44 -7.66 7.53
CA ARG A 298 3.37 -8.16 8.54
C ARG A 298 4.80 -7.74 8.24
N PHE A 299 5.26 -7.92 6.99
CA PHE A 299 6.60 -7.53 6.55
C PHE A 299 6.84 -6.03 6.75
N LEU A 300 5.92 -5.18 6.29
CA LEU A 300 6.06 -3.73 6.41
C LEU A 300 6.09 -3.27 7.87
N ASN A 301 5.34 -3.94 8.75
CA ASN A 301 5.41 -3.66 10.18
C ASN A 301 6.79 -4.04 10.76
N ASP A 302 7.32 -5.22 10.42
CA ASP A 302 8.65 -5.64 10.84
C ASP A 302 9.73 -4.69 10.30
N PHE A 303 9.60 -4.26 9.04
CA PHE A 303 10.52 -3.34 8.37
C PHE A 303 10.58 -2.02 9.13
N ARG A 304 9.44 -1.41 9.42
CA ARG A 304 9.38 -0.16 10.19
C ARG A 304 10.10 -0.29 11.54
N HIS A 305 9.81 -1.35 12.30
CA HIS A 305 10.43 -1.57 13.60
C HIS A 305 11.95 -1.79 13.53
N GLN A 306 12.44 -2.51 12.51
CA GLN A 306 13.85 -2.90 12.41
C GLN A 306 14.72 -1.88 11.67
N CYS A 307 14.15 -1.16 10.70
CA CYS A 307 14.90 -0.35 9.73
C CYS A 307 14.64 1.14 9.86
N GLU A 308 13.47 1.56 10.36
CA GLU A 308 13.13 2.99 10.50
C GLU A 308 13.24 3.47 11.95
N GLY A 309 13.38 2.53 12.89
CA GLY A 309 13.35 2.76 14.33
C GLY A 309 11.92 2.95 14.84
N THR A 310 11.68 2.68 16.13
CA THR A 310 10.52 3.23 16.83
C THR A 310 10.79 4.72 17.04
N ARG A 311 10.41 5.55 16.07
CA ARG A 311 10.23 6.98 16.33
C ARG A 311 9.00 7.16 17.22
#